data_AF-A0A5B7CF91-F1
#
_entry.id   AF-A0A5B7CF91-F1
#
_cell.length_a   1.000
_cell.length_b   1.000
_cell.length_c   1.000
_cell.angle_alpha   90.00
_cell.angle_beta   90.00
_cell.angle_gamma   90.00
#
_symmetry.space_group_name_H-M   'P 1'
#
loop_
_entity.id
_entity.type
_entity.pdbx_description
1 polymer ?
#
loop_
_entity_poly.entity_id
_entity_poly.type
_entity_poly.pdbx_seq_one_letter_code
_entity_poly.pdbx_strand_id
1 'polypeptide(L)'
;MQKFSHISNATENRILLQQRGNLLMFWEGSRVRKDKKQLWKAAPLCLIWCLLIEINRRTFDGKEQSLERFKNSFLNLLYFWVDHSFPVYVDTFIDFVKSFRL
;
A
#
# COMPACT_ATOMS: atom_id res chain seq x y z
N MET A 1 -36.96 -0.96 1.64
CA MET A 1 -35.89 -1.70 0.93
C MET A 1 -34.50 -1.04 1.00
N GLN A 2 -34.23 -0.05 1.87
CA GLN A 2 -32.90 0.60 1.97
C GLN A 2 -31.98 0.03 3.08
N LYS A 3 -32.53 -0.71 4.06
CA LYS A 3 -31.77 -1.19 5.23
C LYS A 3 -30.77 -2.30 4.90
N PHE A 4 -31.06 -3.14 3.90
CA PHE A 4 -30.18 -4.25 3.49
C PHE A 4 -28.94 -3.78 2.72
N SER A 5 -29.04 -2.72 1.91
CA SER A 5 -27.87 -2.15 1.21
C SER A 5 -26.82 -1.59 2.16
N HIS A 6 -27.24 -0.89 3.23
CA HIS A 6 -26.33 -0.37 4.25
C HIS A 6 -25.65 -1.46 5.08
N ILE A 7 -26.36 -2.56 5.38
CA ILE A 7 -25.80 -3.69 6.15
C ILE A 7 -24.83 -4.51 5.28
N SER A 8 -25.12 -4.69 3.99
CA SER A 8 -24.18 -5.33 3.03
C SER A 8 -22.85 -4.58 3.01
N ASN A 9 -22.90 -3.25 2.81
CA ASN A 9 -21.72 -2.40 2.75
C ASN A 9 -20.92 -2.42 4.07
N ALA A 10 -21.59 -2.47 5.23
CA ALA A 10 -20.92 -2.51 6.53
C ALA A 10 -20.23 -3.86 6.79
N THR A 11 -20.80 -4.96 6.31
CA THR A 11 -20.27 -6.31 6.50
C THR A 11 -19.13 -6.61 5.54
N GLU A 12 -19.24 -6.17 4.28
CA GLU A 12 -18.15 -6.18 3.29
C GLU A 12 -16.95 -5.35 3.75
N ASN A 13 -17.19 -4.14 4.27
CA ASN A 13 -16.11 -3.31 4.80
C ASN A 13 -15.39 -3.98 5.98
N ARG A 14 -16.12 -4.71 6.86
CA ARG A 14 -15.50 -5.47 7.95
C ARG A 14 -14.62 -6.61 7.45
N ILE A 15 -15.10 -7.38 6.46
CA ILE A 15 -14.34 -8.49 5.88
C ILE A 15 -13.09 -7.96 5.17
N LEU A 16 -13.20 -6.86 4.41
CA LEU A 16 -12.06 -6.22 3.75
C LEU A 16 -11.02 -5.69 4.75
N LEU A 17 -11.45 -5.07 5.84
CA LEU A 17 -10.55 -4.63 6.92
C LEU A 17 -9.86 -5.80 7.62
N GLN A 18 -10.57 -6.91 7.81
CA GLN A 18 -10.03 -8.10 8.47
C GLN A 18 -9.04 -8.84 7.56
N GLN A 19 -9.31 -8.94 6.26
CA GLN A 19 -8.33 -9.45 5.28
C GLN A 19 -7.07 -8.56 5.20
N ARG A 20 -7.23 -7.23 5.29
CA ARG A 20 -6.11 -6.29 5.35
C ARG A 20 -5.22 -6.50 6.57
N GLY A 21 -5.82 -6.74 7.75
CA GLY A 21 -5.06 -7.04 8.97
C GLY A 21 -4.26 -8.34 8.86
N ASN A 22 -4.83 -9.37 8.22
CA ASN A 22 -4.15 -10.66 8.07
C ASN A 22 -2.92 -10.61 7.14
N LEU A 23 -2.94 -9.77 6.11
CA LEU A 23 -1.79 -9.56 5.21
C LEU A 23 -0.58 -8.98 5.95
N LEU A 24 -0.78 -8.17 6.99
CA LEU A 24 0.31 -7.64 7.83
C LEU A 24 0.99 -8.73 8.64
N MET A 25 0.21 -9.69 9.16
CA MET A 25 0.74 -10.75 10.02
C MET A 25 1.64 -11.73 9.26
N PHE A 26 1.33 -12.02 7.99
CA PHE A 26 2.18 -12.86 7.14
C PHE A 26 3.55 -12.21 6.84
N TRP A 27 3.61 -10.88 6.88
CA TRP A 27 4.78 -10.10 6.48
C TRP A 27 5.84 -9.98 7.59
N GLU A 28 5.43 -9.95 8.86
CA GLU A 28 6.32 -9.87 10.03
C GLU A 28 7.23 -11.10 10.20
N GLY A 29 6.83 -12.28 9.68
CA GLY A 29 7.56 -13.54 9.86
C GLY A 29 8.71 -13.79 8.87
N SER A 30 8.91 -12.92 7.87
CA SER A 30 9.92 -13.15 6.82
C SER A 30 11.34 -12.77 7.27
N ARG A 31 12.30 -13.66 7.03
CA ARG A 31 13.72 -13.42 7.31
C ARG A 31 14.33 -12.58 6.18
N VAL A 32 14.64 -11.32 6.48
CA VAL A 32 15.13 -10.32 5.50
C VAL A 32 16.58 -9.93 5.83
N ARG A 33 17.37 -9.60 4.80
CA ARG A 33 18.71 -9.02 4.98
C ARG A 33 18.67 -7.72 5.79
N LYS A 34 19.67 -7.48 6.63
CA LYS A 34 19.71 -6.33 7.56
C LYS A 34 19.57 -4.97 6.83
N ASP A 35 20.21 -4.83 5.68
CA ASP A 35 20.18 -3.62 4.83
C ASP A 35 18.80 -3.33 4.23
N LYS A 36 17.91 -4.33 4.15
CA LYS A 36 16.55 -4.18 3.61
C LYS A 36 15.46 -4.27 4.67
N LYS A 37 15.83 -4.30 5.95
CA LYS A 37 14.88 -4.47 7.06
C LYS A 37 13.91 -3.30 7.18
N GLN A 38 14.38 -2.06 7.02
CA GLN A 38 13.51 -0.87 7.08
C GLN A 38 12.52 -0.86 5.93
N LEU A 39 13.02 -1.09 4.71
CA LEU A 39 12.22 -1.23 3.51
C LEU A 39 11.13 -2.31 3.64
N TRP A 40 11.52 -3.49 4.12
CA TRP A 40 10.58 -4.56 4.38
C TRP A 40 9.53 -4.15 5.42
N LYS A 41 9.90 -3.50 6.52
CA LYS A 41 8.91 -3.03 7.51
C LYS A 41 7.94 -1.97 6.95
N ALA A 42 8.41 -1.11 6.05
CA ALA A 42 7.61 -0.03 5.48
C ALA A 42 6.65 -0.50 4.37
N ALA A 43 7.06 -1.48 3.55
CA ALA A 43 6.29 -1.99 2.42
C ALA A 43 4.81 -2.36 2.73
N PRO A 44 4.47 -3.11 3.78
CA PRO A 44 3.10 -3.55 4.01
C PRO A 44 2.21 -2.39 4.48
N LEU A 45 2.75 -1.46 5.27
CA LEU A 45 2.08 -0.22 5.66
C LEU A 45 1.78 0.64 4.43
N CYS A 46 2.76 0.80 3.54
CA CYS A 46 2.61 1.56 2.30
C CYS A 46 1.56 0.94 1.37
N LEU A 47 1.56 -0.40 1.22
CA LEU A 47 0.57 -1.11 0.43
C LEU A 47 -0.84 -0.87 0.96
N ILE A 48 -1.06 -1.06 2.27
CA ILE A 48 -2.38 -0.88 2.89
C ILE A 48 -2.86 0.56 2.74
N TRP A 49 -1.98 1.54 2.94
CA TRP A 49 -2.32 2.95 2.78
C TRP A 49 -2.78 3.25 1.35
N CYS A 50 -2.03 2.84 0.33
CA CYS A 50 -2.41 3.01 -1.07
C CYS A 50 -3.72 2.31 -1.40
N LEU A 51 -3.94 1.10 -0.87
CA LEU A 51 -5.17 0.33 -1.08
C LEU A 51 -6.38 1.02 -0.42
N LEU A 52 -6.21 1.61 0.76
CA LEU A 52 -7.27 2.34 1.47
C LEU A 52 -7.67 3.58 0.68
N ILE A 53 -6.69 4.33 0.18
CA ILE A 53 -6.93 5.49 -0.68
C ILE A 53 -7.68 5.06 -1.95
N GLU A 54 -7.27 3.96 -2.58
CA GLU A 54 -7.92 3.45 -3.79
C GLU A 54 -9.38 3.07 -3.54
N ILE A 55 -9.66 2.34 -2.46
CA ILE A 55 -11.03 1.98 -2.10
C ILE A 55 -11.86 3.22 -1.80
N ASN A 56 -11.30 4.19 -1.08
CA ASN A 56 -11.98 5.47 -0.83
C ASN A 56 -12.27 6.21 -2.14
N ARG A 57 -11.30 6.33 -3.05
CA ARG A 57 -11.50 6.94 -4.37
C ARG A 57 -12.57 6.24 -5.20
N ARG A 58 -12.56 4.90 -5.24
CA ARG A 58 -13.61 4.13 -5.94
C ARG A 58 -14.99 4.36 -5.33
N THR A 59 -15.06 4.43 -4.00
CA THR A 59 -16.33 4.58 -3.28
C THR A 59 -16.91 5.99 -3.39
N PHE A 60 -16.06 7.03 -3.33
CA PHE A 60 -16.48 8.43 -3.30
C PHE A 60 -16.46 9.11 -4.68
N ASP A 61 -15.46 8.83 -5.51
CA ASP A 61 -15.28 9.48 -6.81
C ASP A 61 -15.74 8.59 -7.99
N GLY A 62 -16.00 7.30 -7.76
CA GLY A 62 -16.34 6.33 -8.81
C GLY A 62 -15.22 6.09 -9.83
N LYS A 63 -13.99 6.54 -9.52
CA LYS A 63 -12.84 6.50 -10.43
C LYS A 63 -11.91 5.36 -10.03
N GLU A 64 -11.62 4.49 -10.99
CA GLU A 64 -10.56 3.50 -10.88
C GLU A 64 -9.19 4.14 -11.21
N GLN A 65 -8.22 3.97 -10.33
CA GLN A 65 -6.85 4.40 -10.60
C GLN A 65 -6.14 3.37 -11.48
N SER A 66 -5.38 3.83 -12.46
CA SER A 66 -4.56 2.93 -13.26
C SER A 66 -3.52 2.21 -12.39
N LEU A 67 -3.25 0.95 -12.71
CA LEU A 67 -2.26 0.15 -12.00
C LEU A 67 -0.88 0.83 -11.96
N GLU A 68 -0.51 1.56 -13.01
CA GLU A 68 0.73 2.33 -13.08
C GLU A 68 0.76 3.47 -12.05
N ARG A 69 -0.33 4.24 -11.93
CA ARG A 69 -0.43 5.30 -10.92
C ARG A 69 -0.39 4.70 -9.52
N PHE A 70 -1.07 3.56 -9.29
CA PHE A 70 -1.04 2.86 -8.01
C PHE A 70 0.40 2.44 -7.65
N LYS A 71 1.11 1.80 -8.59
CA LYS A 71 2.52 1.43 -8.41
C LYS A 71 3.38 2.63 -8.08
N ASN A 72 3.19 3.75 -8.79
CA ASN A 72 3.94 4.97 -8.53
C ASN A 72 3.64 5.55 -7.14
N SER A 73 2.37 5.60 -6.72
CA SER A 73 1.99 6.04 -5.37
C SER A 73 2.62 5.15 -4.30
N PHE A 74 2.59 3.83 -4.49
CA PHE A 74 3.21 2.88 -3.59
C PHE A 74 4.73 3.08 -3.48
N LEU A 75 5.43 3.19 -4.61
CA LEU A 75 6.89 3.34 -4.62
C LEU A 75 7.33 4.68 -4.01
N ASN A 76 6.63 5.78 -4.28
CA ASN A 76 6.92 7.08 -3.67
C ASN A 76 6.70 7.06 -2.17
N LEU A 77 5.61 6.46 -1.71
CA LEU A 77 5.32 6.32 -0.29
C LEU A 77 6.40 5.45 0.38
N LEU A 78 6.77 4.34 -0.25
CA LEU A 78 7.80 3.45 0.26
C LEU A 78 9.17 4.13 0.33
N TYR A 79 9.54 4.91 -0.69
CA TYR A 79 10.75 5.73 -0.70
C TYR A 79 10.71 6.71 0.49
N PHE A 80 9.62 7.45 0.65
CA PHE A 80 9.46 8.41 1.74
C PHE A 80 9.60 7.77 3.13
N TRP A 81 9.07 6.57 3.33
CA TRP A 81 9.20 5.89 4.63
C TRP A 81 10.58 5.31 4.91
N VAL A 82 11.44 5.17 3.89
CA VAL A 82 12.80 4.64 4.05
C VAL A 82 13.84 5.75 4.09
N ASP A 83 13.68 6.77 3.25
CA ASP A 83 14.64 7.85 3.07
C ASP A 83 14.20 9.16 3.77
N HIS A 84 12.96 9.21 4.29
CA HIS A 84 12.35 10.40 4.90
C HIS A 84 12.33 11.63 3.97
N SER A 85 12.43 11.41 2.66
CA SER A 85 12.45 12.45 1.65
C SER A 85 11.58 12.03 0.46
N PHE A 86 11.27 12.97 -0.44
CA PHE A 86 10.68 12.63 -1.73
C PHE A 86 11.80 12.55 -2.77
N PRO A 87 11.72 11.63 -3.75
CA PRO A 87 12.72 11.54 -4.79
C PRO A 87 12.71 12.84 -5.60
N VAL A 88 13.74 13.67 -5.41
CA VAL A 88 13.90 14.94 -6.12
C VAL A 88 14.39 14.69 -7.55
N TYR A 89 15.18 13.63 -7.74
CA TYR A 89 15.77 13.25 -9.03
C TYR A 89 15.32 11.85 -9.43
N VAL A 90 15.05 11.68 -10.72
CA VAL A 90 14.66 10.39 -11.31
C VAL A 90 15.75 9.35 -11.09
N ASP A 91 17.03 9.73 -11.20
CA ASP A 91 18.16 8.81 -11.01
C ASP A 91 18.18 8.20 -9.60
N THR A 92 17.99 9.01 -8.56
CA THR A 92 17.90 8.54 -7.17
C THR A 92 16.74 7.58 -6.96
N PHE A 93 15.59 7.87 -7.57
CA PHE A 93 14.42 6.99 -7.51
C PHE A 93 14.67 5.67 -8.25
N ILE A 94 15.31 5.71 -9.42
CA ILE A 94 15.65 4.53 -10.20
C ILE A 94 16.67 3.67 -9.47
N ASP A 95 17.67 4.26 -8.83
CA ASP A 95 18.67 3.54 -8.03
C ASP A 95 18.05 2.91 -6.78
N PHE A 96 17.14 3.62 -6.12
CA PHE A 96 16.29 3.02 -5.08
C PHE A 96 15.49 1.83 -5.63
N VAL A 97 14.87 1.97 -6.81
CA VAL A 97 14.10 0.88 -7.41
C VAL A 97 14.99 -0.32 -7.77
N LYS A 98 16.19 -0.08 -8.28
CA LYS A 98 17.16 -1.15 -8.57
C LYS A 98 17.59 -1.87 -7.30
N SER A 99 17.66 -1.16 -6.17
CA SER A 99 18.00 -1.76 -4.88
C SER A 99 16.99 -2.82 -4.42
N PHE A 100 15.77 -2.86 -4.96
CA PHE A 100 14.78 -3.91 -4.64
C PHE A 100 15.11 -5.28 -5.21
N ARG A 101 15.92 -5.37 -6.27
CA ARG A 101 16.27 -6.66 -6.88
C ARG A 101 17.18 -7.43 -5.90
N LEU A 102 16.58 -8.41 -5.24
CA LEU A 102 17.24 -9.44 -4.43
C LEU A 102 18.19 -10.28 -5.27
#